data_AF-A0A1F9LFU3-F1
#
_entry.id   AF-A0A1F9LFU3-F1
#
_cell.length_a   1.000
_cell.length_b   1.000
_cell.length_c   1.000
_cell.angle_alpha   90.00
_cell.angle_beta   90.00
_cell.angle_gamma   90.00
#
_symmetry.space_group_name_H-M   'P 1'
#
loop_
_entity.id
_entity.type
_entity.pdbx_description
1 polymer ?
#
loop_
_entity_poly.entity_id
_entity_poly.type
_entity_poly.pdbx_seq_one_letter_code
_entity_poly.pdbx_strand_id
1 'polypeptide(L)'
;MKELKSGSNLEKVLNAGHFAFTGECGPPKGANVEHLNEKLNHLVGVVDAVNMTDNQTAVVRMSSIAGSVLMMKKGLEPNFQMVCRDRNRLAMMSDVLGAYAMGIRNMLCLSGDHTSFGNHPEAKGVHDIDSMQLIAMVKKMRDEGKFLNGEDIDGPPKLFIGAASNPFGDPFEYRVFRLAKKIQAGVDFVQTQCIFNMEKFREFMKQAVDMGLHEKCYILAGVTPMKSAGMA
;
A
#
# COMPACT_ATOMS: atom_id res chain seq x y z
N MET A 1 5.48 24.12 -7.50
CA MET A 1 4.96 22.86 -6.92
C MET A 1 5.50 21.70 -7.75
N LYS A 2 5.90 20.58 -7.14
CA LYS A 2 6.30 19.37 -7.89
C LYS A 2 5.11 18.91 -8.76
N GLU A 3 5.39 18.47 -9.98
CA GLU A 3 4.38 17.86 -10.85
C GLU A 3 3.79 16.62 -10.16
N LEU A 4 2.46 16.45 -10.23
CA LEU A 4 1.76 15.33 -9.61
C LEU A 4 1.85 14.10 -10.52
N LYS A 5 2.25 12.96 -9.94
CA LYS A 5 2.36 11.67 -10.63
C LYS A 5 1.00 11.00 -10.84
N SER A 6 0.08 11.17 -9.90
CA SER A 6 -1.24 10.52 -9.87
C SER A 6 -2.40 11.51 -9.80
N GLY A 7 -2.16 12.67 -9.17
CA GLY A 7 -3.20 13.66 -8.88
C GLY A 7 -4.08 13.31 -7.67
N SER A 8 -3.74 12.28 -6.89
CA SER A 8 -4.47 11.88 -5.68
C SER A 8 -4.43 12.95 -4.59
N ASN A 9 -5.40 12.91 -3.68
CA ASN A 9 -5.43 13.75 -2.49
C ASN A 9 -4.21 13.48 -1.59
N LEU A 10 -3.88 12.22 -1.34
CA LEU A 10 -2.72 11.86 -0.53
C LEU A 10 -1.42 12.47 -1.09
N GLU A 11 -1.22 12.39 -2.40
CA GLU A 11 -0.06 13.00 -3.06
C GLU A 11 -0.05 14.52 -2.90
N LYS A 12 -1.20 15.18 -3.05
CA LYS A 12 -1.34 16.64 -2.88
C LYS A 12 -1.02 17.08 -1.46
N VAL A 13 -1.57 16.40 -0.45
CA VAL A 13 -1.34 16.70 0.98
C VAL A 13 0.14 16.57 1.32
N LEU A 14 0.78 15.47 0.91
CA LEU A 14 2.20 15.23 1.14
C LEU A 14 3.09 16.25 0.41
N ASN A 15 2.80 16.54 -0.87
CA ASN A 15 3.56 17.53 -1.66
C ASN A 15 3.42 18.95 -1.11
N ALA A 16 2.29 19.28 -0.47
CA ALA A 16 2.08 20.57 0.19
C ALA A 16 2.84 20.69 1.53
N GLY A 17 3.47 19.62 2.02
CA GLY A 17 4.14 19.59 3.31
C GLY A 17 3.18 19.53 4.49
N HIS A 18 1.91 19.18 4.25
CA HIS A 18 0.93 18.99 5.31
C HIS A 18 1.11 17.63 5.98
N PHE A 19 0.65 17.52 7.23
CA PHE A 19 0.62 16.27 7.95
C PHE A 19 -0.50 15.39 7.40
N ALA A 20 -0.14 14.37 6.62
CA ALA A 20 -1.11 13.41 6.09
C ALA A 20 -1.56 12.43 7.17
N PHE A 21 -2.87 12.27 7.33
CA PHE A 21 -3.47 11.32 8.25
C PHE A 21 -4.25 10.25 7.48
N THR A 22 -3.77 9.01 7.52
CA THR A 22 -4.39 7.89 6.78
C THR A 22 -5.04 6.88 7.72
N GLY A 23 -6.22 6.38 7.34
CA GLY A 23 -6.88 5.26 8.01
C GLY A 23 -6.54 3.91 7.38
N GLU A 24 -6.95 2.83 8.03
CA GLU A 24 -6.97 1.49 7.44
C GLU A 24 -8.31 0.80 7.70
N CYS A 25 -8.87 0.21 6.66
CA CYS A 25 -10.15 -0.49 6.74
C CYS A 25 -10.08 -1.83 6.00
N GLY A 26 -10.29 -2.91 6.75
CA GLY A 26 -10.38 -4.25 6.20
C GLY A 26 -11.75 -4.55 5.57
N PRO A 27 -11.80 -5.07 4.32
CA PRO A 27 -13.04 -5.52 3.72
C PRO A 27 -13.72 -6.63 4.56
N PRO A 28 -15.05 -6.78 4.44
CA PRO A 28 -15.79 -7.84 5.11
C PRO A 28 -15.38 -9.23 4.61
N LYS A 29 -15.60 -10.27 5.43
CA LYS A 29 -15.40 -11.69 5.06
C LYS A 29 -16.53 -12.25 4.17
N GLY A 30 -17.33 -11.38 3.55
CA GLY A 30 -18.49 -11.75 2.74
C GLY A 30 -18.96 -10.57 1.89
N ALA A 31 -20.04 -10.78 1.13
CA ALA A 31 -20.56 -9.77 0.19
C ALA A 31 -21.51 -8.74 0.82
N ASN A 32 -21.86 -8.88 2.11
CA ASN A 32 -22.68 -7.89 2.81
C ASN A 32 -21.87 -6.60 3.04
N VAL A 33 -22.22 -5.56 2.28
CA VAL A 33 -21.54 -4.26 2.29
C VAL A 33 -21.84 -3.41 3.52
N GLU A 34 -22.88 -3.72 4.30
CA GLU A 34 -23.27 -2.87 5.44
C GLU A 34 -22.18 -2.81 6.51
N HIS A 35 -21.53 -3.93 6.80
CA HIS A 35 -20.38 -3.94 7.72
C HIS A 35 -19.18 -3.11 7.21
N LEU A 36 -19.03 -2.97 5.89
CA LEU A 36 -18.03 -2.08 5.33
C LEU A 36 -18.48 -0.62 5.48
N ASN A 37 -19.76 -0.34 5.17
CA ASN A 37 -20.34 0.99 5.27
C ASN A 37 -20.23 1.58 6.67
N GLU A 38 -20.56 0.80 7.70
CA GLU A 38 -20.44 1.18 9.11
C GLU A 38 -19.02 1.62 9.45
N LYS A 39 -18.01 0.82 9.06
CA LYS A 39 -16.60 1.15 9.31
C LYS A 39 -16.15 2.40 8.57
N LEU A 40 -16.55 2.55 7.31
CA LEU A 40 -16.18 3.71 6.50
C LEU A 40 -16.76 5.01 7.06
N ASN A 41 -17.96 4.98 7.67
CA ASN A 41 -18.58 6.17 8.25
C ASN A 41 -17.72 6.83 9.34
N HIS A 42 -16.89 6.06 10.06
CA HIS A 42 -15.96 6.62 11.05
C HIS A 42 -14.76 7.37 10.44
N LEU A 43 -14.52 7.21 9.14
CA LEU A 43 -13.36 7.76 8.44
C LEU A 43 -13.70 8.97 7.58
N VAL A 44 -14.96 9.13 7.16
CA VAL A 44 -15.41 10.23 6.30
C VAL A 44 -15.12 11.58 6.96
N GLY A 45 -14.38 12.44 6.25
CA GLY A 45 -14.02 13.78 6.72
C GLY A 45 -12.92 13.81 7.80
N VAL A 46 -12.33 12.66 8.14
CA VAL A 46 -11.32 12.54 9.21
C VAL A 46 -9.93 12.22 8.64
N VAL A 47 -9.86 11.53 7.51
CA VAL A 47 -8.60 11.02 6.93
C VAL A 47 -8.41 11.48 5.48
N ASP A 48 -7.16 11.64 5.08
CA ASP A 48 -6.78 12.04 3.72
C ASP A 48 -6.85 10.89 2.70
N ALA A 49 -6.62 9.66 3.18
CA ALA A 49 -6.75 8.44 2.42
C ALA A 49 -6.96 7.23 3.36
N VAL A 50 -7.47 6.13 2.82
CA VAL A 50 -7.70 4.90 3.59
C VAL A 50 -7.09 3.70 2.88
N ASN A 51 -6.23 2.98 3.58
CA ASN A 51 -5.80 1.65 3.16
C ASN A 51 -7.01 0.72 3.05
N MET A 52 -7.33 0.32 1.83
CA MET A 52 -8.22 -0.81 1.58
C MET A 52 -7.37 -2.03 1.34
N THR A 53 -7.45 -2.96 2.28
CA THR A 53 -6.51 -4.07 2.37
C THR A 53 -6.90 -5.27 1.52
N ASP A 54 -5.93 -6.12 1.20
CA ASP A 54 -6.12 -7.29 0.32
C ASP A 54 -5.79 -8.59 1.06
N ASN A 55 -6.83 -9.34 1.47
CA ASN A 55 -6.74 -10.60 2.20
C ASN A 55 -5.68 -10.56 3.34
N GLN A 56 -5.79 -9.59 4.26
CA GLN A 56 -4.83 -9.46 5.38
C GLN A 56 -4.74 -10.75 6.16
N THR A 57 -3.54 -11.06 6.65
CA THR A 57 -3.25 -12.29 7.39
C THR A 57 -3.68 -13.54 6.63
N ALA A 58 -3.68 -13.48 5.29
CA ALA A 58 -4.15 -14.54 4.39
C ALA A 58 -5.60 -15.00 4.64
N VAL A 59 -6.46 -14.13 5.16
CA VAL A 59 -7.89 -14.44 5.37
C VAL A 59 -8.71 -13.92 4.20
N VAL A 60 -9.51 -14.80 3.60
CA VAL A 60 -10.39 -14.45 2.47
C VAL A 60 -11.36 -13.35 2.86
N ARG A 61 -11.38 -12.28 2.05
CA ARG A 61 -12.25 -11.11 2.17
C ARG A 61 -12.73 -10.65 0.80
N MET A 62 -13.71 -9.74 0.80
CA MET A 62 -14.06 -8.98 -0.40
C MET A 62 -12.79 -8.37 -1.02
N SER A 63 -12.70 -8.37 -2.35
CA SER A 63 -11.50 -7.88 -3.04
C SER A 63 -11.22 -6.42 -2.71
N SER A 64 -9.94 -6.10 -2.59
CA SER A 64 -9.47 -4.75 -2.27
C SER A 64 -9.92 -3.70 -3.30
N ILE A 65 -9.99 -4.04 -4.59
CA ILE A 65 -10.53 -3.16 -5.65
C ILE A 65 -12.01 -2.86 -5.41
N ALA A 66 -12.84 -3.88 -5.17
CA ALA A 66 -14.28 -3.70 -4.95
C ALA A 66 -14.54 -2.84 -3.70
N GLY A 67 -13.82 -3.13 -2.60
CA GLY A 67 -13.88 -2.31 -1.39
C GLY A 67 -13.46 -0.86 -1.65
N SER A 68 -12.44 -0.64 -2.48
CA SER A 68 -11.96 0.70 -2.86
C SER A 68 -12.99 1.49 -3.66
N VAL A 69 -13.71 0.84 -4.59
CA VAL A 69 -14.80 1.49 -5.34
C VAL A 69 -15.97 1.86 -4.44
N LEU A 70 -16.36 0.98 -3.51
CA LEU A 70 -17.40 1.28 -2.53
C LEU A 70 -17.00 2.44 -1.60
N MET A 71 -15.73 2.50 -1.22
CA MET A 71 -15.16 3.59 -0.45
C MET A 71 -15.22 4.93 -1.19
N MET A 72 -14.86 4.96 -2.48
CA MET A 72 -14.95 6.20 -3.29
C MET A 72 -16.38 6.73 -3.39
N LYS A 73 -17.40 5.87 -3.43
CA LYS A 73 -18.81 6.29 -3.41
C LYS A 73 -19.20 7.05 -2.12
N LYS A 74 -18.42 6.92 -1.05
CA LYS A 74 -18.58 7.67 0.22
C LYS A 74 -17.68 8.90 0.31
N GLY A 75 -16.97 9.27 -0.76
CA GLY A 75 -16.07 10.41 -0.78
C GLY A 75 -14.72 10.18 -0.10
N LEU A 76 -14.34 8.92 0.14
CA LEU A 76 -13.05 8.55 0.71
C LEU A 76 -12.08 8.14 -0.40
N GLU A 77 -10.83 8.60 -0.31
CA GLU A 77 -9.79 8.21 -1.26
C GLU A 77 -9.13 6.89 -0.84
N PRO A 78 -9.19 5.82 -1.67
CA PRO A 78 -8.58 4.55 -1.36
C PRO A 78 -7.07 4.57 -1.63
N ASN A 79 -6.33 3.96 -0.72
CA ASN A 79 -5.02 3.37 -0.98
C ASN A 79 -5.20 1.86 -1.16
N PHE A 80 -5.39 1.44 -2.41
CA PHE A 80 -5.68 0.07 -2.79
C PHE A 80 -4.46 -0.82 -2.52
N GLN A 81 -4.57 -1.76 -1.59
CA GLN A 81 -3.49 -2.72 -1.37
C GLN A 81 -3.58 -3.88 -2.36
N MET A 82 -2.44 -4.38 -2.80
CA MET A 82 -2.33 -5.62 -3.57
C MET A 82 -1.20 -6.47 -3.01
N VAL A 83 -1.50 -7.75 -2.74
CA VAL A 83 -0.50 -8.73 -2.30
C VAL A 83 0.01 -9.62 -3.44
N CYS A 84 1.32 -9.85 -3.49
CA CYS A 84 1.95 -10.74 -4.46
C CYS A 84 1.64 -12.23 -4.23
N ARG A 85 1.33 -12.61 -2.98
CA ARG A 85 1.00 -13.98 -2.60
C ARG A 85 -0.13 -14.58 -3.43
N ASP A 86 -1.15 -13.79 -3.77
CA ASP A 86 -2.42 -14.32 -4.31
C ASP A 86 -2.50 -14.28 -5.85
N ARG A 87 -1.55 -13.64 -6.54
CA ARG A 87 -1.66 -13.32 -7.98
C ARG A 87 -0.36 -13.52 -8.75
N ASN A 88 -0.48 -13.75 -10.06
CA ASN A 88 0.65 -13.68 -11.00
C ASN A 88 0.70 -12.30 -11.69
N ARG A 89 1.78 -12.00 -12.41
CA ARG A 89 1.97 -10.69 -13.07
C ARG A 89 0.85 -10.31 -14.05
N LEU A 90 0.23 -11.28 -14.72
CA LEU A 90 -0.88 -11.00 -15.64
C LEU A 90 -2.10 -10.49 -14.87
N ALA A 91 -2.49 -11.21 -13.81
CA ALA A 91 -3.58 -10.80 -12.94
C ALA A 91 -3.29 -9.45 -12.27
N MET A 92 -2.05 -9.22 -11.81
CA MET A 92 -1.66 -7.94 -11.21
C MET A 92 -1.74 -6.77 -12.19
N MET A 93 -1.19 -6.89 -13.41
CA MET A 93 -1.28 -5.82 -14.42
C MET A 93 -2.74 -5.54 -14.82
N SER A 94 -3.55 -6.58 -14.98
CA SER A 94 -4.99 -6.45 -15.26
C SER A 94 -5.72 -5.71 -14.14
N ASP A 95 -5.48 -6.09 -12.88
CA ASP A 95 -6.05 -5.46 -11.70
C ASP A 95 -5.61 -3.99 -11.56
N VAL A 96 -4.35 -3.66 -11.87
CA VAL A 96 -3.82 -2.28 -11.88
C VAL A 96 -4.57 -1.41 -12.89
N LEU A 97 -4.77 -1.91 -14.11
CA LEU A 97 -5.53 -1.19 -15.14
C LEU A 97 -6.99 -1.00 -14.72
N GLY A 98 -7.63 -2.06 -14.23
CA GLY A 98 -9.02 -2.01 -13.75
C GLY A 98 -9.21 -1.03 -12.59
N ALA A 99 -8.32 -1.07 -11.60
CA ALA A 99 -8.32 -0.14 -10.47
C ALA A 99 -8.22 1.32 -10.94
N TYR A 100 -7.27 1.63 -11.83
CA TYR A 100 -7.10 2.98 -12.36
C TYR A 100 -8.32 3.44 -13.17
N ALA A 101 -8.86 2.58 -14.04
CA ALA A 101 -10.06 2.87 -14.82
C ALA A 101 -11.28 3.16 -13.94
N MET A 102 -11.38 2.53 -12.76
CA MET A 102 -12.43 2.78 -11.79
C MET A 102 -12.24 4.06 -10.95
N GLY A 103 -11.15 4.81 -11.18
CA GLY A 103 -10.90 6.08 -10.49
C GLY A 103 -9.90 5.97 -9.33
N ILE A 104 -9.34 4.80 -9.04
CA ILE A 104 -8.33 4.64 -7.98
C ILE A 104 -7.03 5.31 -8.41
N ARG A 105 -6.41 6.07 -7.51
CA ARG A 105 -5.19 6.84 -7.77
C ARG A 105 -4.01 6.51 -6.86
N ASN A 106 -4.20 5.71 -5.80
CA ASN A 106 -3.13 5.24 -4.92
C ASN A 106 -3.12 3.72 -4.84
N MET A 107 -1.94 3.15 -4.69
CA MET A 107 -1.76 1.70 -4.51
C MET A 107 -0.67 1.39 -3.49
N LEU A 108 -0.85 0.35 -2.68
CA LEU A 108 0.18 -0.20 -1.80
C LEU A 108 0.63 -1.59 -2.29
N CYS A 109 1.90 -1.69 -2.66
CA CYS A 109 2.53 -2.91 -3.17
C CYS A 109 3.07 -3.77 -2.01
N LEU A 110 2.51 -4.97 -1.82
CA LEU A 110 2.79 -5.84 -0.68
C LEU A 110 3.19 -7.25 -1.09
N SER A 111 4.05 -7.90 -0.29
CA SER A 111 4.37 -9.31 -0.51
C SER A 111 3.21 -10.23 -0.09
N GLY A 112 2.51 -9.87 1.00
CA GLY A 112 1.47 -10.69 1.64
C GLY A 112 2.04 -11.65 2.70
N ASP A 113 1.25 -11.89 3.74
CA ASP A 113 1.53 -12.86 4.81
C ASP A 113 1.41 -14.29 4.31
N HIS A 114 2.23 -15.23 4.82
CA HIS A 114 2.18 -16.62 4.39
C HIS A 114 0.77 -17.23 4.52
N THR A 115 0.34 -18.06 3.57
CA THR A 115 -1.03 -18.62 3.52
C THR A 115 -1.38 -19.43 4.78
N SER A 116 -0.39 -20.05 5.41
CA SER A 116 -0.56 -20.80 6.66
C SER A 116 -1.06 -19.97 7.85
N PHE A 117 -0.99 -18.65 7.79
CA PHE A 117 -1.53 -17.77 8.83
C PHE A 117 -3.04 -17.51 8.65
N GLY A 118 -3.58 -17.87 7.50
CA GLY A 118 -4.93 -17.58 7.07
C GLY A 118 -5.94 -18.67 7.37
N ASN A 119 -7.13 -18.52 6.80
CA ASN A 119 -8.24 -19.48 6.95
C ASN A 119 -8.30 -20.54 5.83
N HIS A 120 -7.33 -20.52 4.90
CA HIS A 120 -7.16 -21.51 3.84
C HIS A 120 -5.67 -21.85 3.70
N PRO A 121 -5.06 -22.49 4.72
CA PRO A 121 -3.62 -22.76 4.74
C PRO A 121 -3.14 -23.66 3.60
N GLU A 122 -4.03 -24.46 3.00
CA GLU A 122 -3.80 -25.32 1.84
C GLU A 122 -3.78 -24.56 0.50
N ALA A 123 -4.16 -23.28 0.49
CA ALA A 123 -4.11 -22.47 -0.72
C ALA A 123 -2.66 -22.30 -1.21
N LYS A 124 -2.46 -22.43 -2.52
CA LYS A 124 -1.15 -22.24 -3.15
C LYS A 124 -0.77 -20.76 -3.18
N GLY A 125 0.35 -20.42 -2.56
CA GLY A 125 0.99 -19.12 -2.78
C GLY A 125 1.51 -19.01 -4.21
N VAL A 126 1.13 -17.95 -4.92
CA VAL A 126 1.52 -17.70 -6.31
C VAL A 126 2.93 -17.13 -6.36
N HIS A 127 3.19 -15.99 -5.69
CA HIS A 127 4.52 -15.37 -5.56
C HIS A 127 5.33 -15.28 -6.87
N ASP A 128 4.65 -15.02 -8.01
CA ASP A 128 5.29 -14.91 -9.33
C ASP A 128 6.32 -13.78 -9.39
N ILE A 129 6.06 -12.70 -8.64
CA ILE A 129 6.99 -11.59 -8.42
C ILE A 129 6.92 -11.17 -6.95
N ASP A 130 7.99 -10.56 -6.42
CA ASP A 130 7.99 -9.98 -5.07
C ASP A 130 7.45 -8.53 -5.05
N SER A 131 7.37 -7.93 -3.85
CA SER A 131 6.85 -6.55 -3.72
C SER A 131 7.76 -5.48 -4.32
N MET A 132 9.07 -5.72 -4.45
CA MET A 132 9.98 -4.79 -5.13
C MET A 132 9.74 -4.83 -6.64
N GLN A 133 9.59 -6.03 -7.18
CA GLN A 133 9.26 -6.25 -8.59
C GLN A 133 7.87 -5.72 -8.93
N LEU A 134 6.89 -5.84 -8.02
CA LEU A 134 5.58 -5.21 -8.17
C LEU A 134 5.67 -3.67 -8.23
N ILE A 135 6.46 -3.04 -7.34
CA ILE A 135 6.71 -1.59 -7.40
C ILE A 135 7.31 -1.21 -8.76
N ALA A 136 8.34 -1.93 -9.21
CA ALA A 136 9.01 -1.66 -10.49
C ALA A 136 8.07 -1.88 -11.69
N MET A 137 7.22 -2.90 -11.65
CA MET A 137 6.20 -3.16 -12.66
C MET A 137 5.20 -2.01 -12.77
N VAL A 138 4.61 -1.57 -11.65
CA VAL A 138 3.65 -0.46 -11.63
C VAL A 138 4.31 0.84 -12.06
N LYS A 139 5.57 1.08 -11.64
CA LYS A 139 6.37 2.22 -12.07
C LYS A 139 6.57 2.22 -13.59
N LYS A 140 6.96 1.08 -14.18
CA LYS A 140 7.11 0.94 -15.64
C LYS A 140 5.80 1.23 -16.38
N MET A 141 4.68 0.67 -15.90
CA MET A 141 3.36 0.93 -16.49
C MET A 141 3.00 2.42 -16.44
N ARG A 142 3.29 3.10 -15.33
CA ARG A 142 2.96 4.52 -15.13
C ARG A 142 3.86 5.48 -15.90
N ASP A 143 5.17 5.27 -15.82
CA ASP A 143 6.20 6.22 -16.25
C ASP A 143 6.59 5.99 -17.71
N GLU A 144 6.68 4.73 -18.15
CA GLU A 144 7.03 4.37 -19.53
C GLU A 144 5.81 4.08 -20.40
N GLY A 145 4.63 3.88 -19.80
CA GLY A 145 3.41 3.52 -20.54
C GLY A 145 3.48 2.13 -21.17
N LYS A 146 4.21 1.20 -20.55
CA LYS A 146 4.48 -0.14 -21.11
C LYS A 146 4.18 -1.27 -20.14
N PHE A 147 3.72 -2.38 -20.70
CA PHE A 147 3.67 -3.66 -20.00
C PHE A 147 5.07 -4.25 -19.80
N LEU A 148 5.17 -5.33 -19.02
CA LEU A 148 6.45 -6.02 -18.79
C LEU A 148 7.05 -6.63 -20.06
N ASN A 149 6.22 -7.01 -21.04
CA ASN A 149 6.68 -7.50 -22.36
C ASN A 149 7.12 -6.36 -23.31
N GLY A 150 6.98 -5.10 -22.91
CA GLY A 150 7.38 -3.93 -23.70
C GLY A 150 6.29 -3.36 -24.63
N GLU A 151 5.14 -4.02 -24.72
CA GLU A 151 3.98 -3.50 -25.45
C GLU A 151 3.44 -2.23 -24.79
N ASP A 152 2.91 -1.33 -25.62
CA ASP A 152 2.35 -0.06 -25.17
C ASP A 152 0.99 -0.26 -24.48
N ILE A 153 0.75 0.57 -23.47
CA ILE A 153 -0.52 0.66 -22.75
C ILE A 153 -1.28 1.88 -23.29
N ASP A 154 -2.45 1.64 -23.87
CA ASP A 154 -3.39 2.73 -24.14
C ASP A 154 -3.95 3.26 -22.81
N GLY A 155 -3.75 4.55 -22.53
CA GLY A 155 -4.07 5.17 -21.25
C GLY A 155 -3.26 4.63 -20.06
N PRO A 156 -1.93 4.88 -19.97
CA PRO A 156 -1.09 4.44 -18.86
C PRO A 156 -1.65 4.82 -17.48
N PRO A 157 -1.68 3.89 -16.51
CA PRO A 157 -2.24 4.17 -15.19
C PRO A 157 -1.37 5.16 -14.41
N LYS A 158 -1.97 6.24 -13.93
CA LYS A 158 -1.32 7.26 -13.09
C LYS A 158 -1.61 7.02 -11.61
N LEU A 159 -0.78 6.17 -10.99
CA LEU A 159 -0.90 5.78 -9.58
C LEU A 159 0.22 6.36 -8.70
N PHE A 160 -0.12 6.76 -7.48
CA PHE A 160 0.82 7.04 -6.41
C PHE A 160 1.20 5.71 -5.76
N ILE A 161 2.47 5.32 -5.91
CA ILE A 161 2.95 3.99 -5.60
C ILE A 161 3.46 3.98 -4.16
N GLY A 162 2.81 3.20 -3.31
CA GLY A 162 3.16 2.99 -1.94
C GLY A 162 3.70 1.59 -1.67
N ALA A 163 4.37 1.42 -0.54
CA ALA A 163 4.75 0.10 -0.03
C ALA A 163 4.87 0.06 1.49
N ALA A 164 4.79 -1.14 2.08
CA ALA A 164 5.08 -1.30 3.51
C ALA A 164 6.59 -1.23 3.80
N SER A 165 6.98 -0.62 4.91
CA SER A 165 8.35 -0.65 5.45
C SER A 165 8.33 -1.13 6.89
N ASN A 166 8.89 -2.31 7.20
CA ASN A 166 9.07 -2.71 8.59
C ASN A 166 10.42 -2.18 9.10
N PRO A 167 10.50 -1.24 10.06
CA PRO A 167 11.76 -0.78 10.60
C PRO A 167 12.30 -1.70 11.72
N PHE A 168 11.54 -2.70 12.18
CA PHE A 168 11.85 -3.48 13.38
C PHE A 168 12.33 -4.91 13.14
N GLY A 169 12.20 -5.41 11.91
CA GLY A 169 12.58 -6.79 11.59
C GLY A 169 14.09 -7.02 11.65
N ASP A 170 14.50 -8.25 11.96
CA ASP A 170 15.90 -8.63 11.97
C ASP A 170 16.41 -9.04 10.57
N PRO A 171 17.71 -8.81 10.27
CA PRO A 171 18.64 -8.00 11.06
C PRO A 171 18.33 -6.51 10.90
N PHE A 172 18.34 -5.77 12.02
CA PHE A 172 17.85 -4.38 12.09
C PHE A 172 18.65 -3.43 11.19
N GLU A 173 19.97 -3.59 11.11
CA GLU A 173 20.85 -2.76 10.30
C GLU A 173 20.51 -2.81 8.80
N TYR A 174 19.86 -3.88 8.32
CA TYR A 174 19.45 -4.00 6.93
C TYR A 174 18.13 -3.30 6.61
N ARG A 175 17.38 -2.84 7.62
CA ARG A 175 16.03 -2.30 7.40
C ARG A 175 16.04 -1.01 6.59
N VAL A 176 17.00 -0.11 6.86
CA VAL A 176 17.15 1.12 6.07
C VAL A 176 17.54 0.83 4.62
N PHE A 177 18.41 -0.15 4.37
CA PHE A 177 18.79 -0.55 3.02
C PHE A 177 17.62 -1.18 2.25
N ARG A 178 16.69 -1.86 2.94
CA ARG A 178 15.45 -2.32 2.31
C ARG A 178 14.53 -1.15 1.93
N LEU A 179 14.48 -0.08 2.72
CA LEU A 179 13.80 1.15 2.30
C LEU A 179 14.47 1.73 1.04
N ALA A 180 15.80 1.85 1.03
CA ALA A 180 16.55 2.35 -0.13
C ALA A 180 16.25 1.54 -1.41
N LYS A 181 16.17 0.21 -1.30
CA LYS A 181 15.79 -0.67 -2.42
C LYS A 181 14.35 -0.42 -2.91
N LYS A 182 13.39 -0.14 -2.03
CA LYS A 182 12.01 0.22 -2.43
C LYS A 182 11.97 1.55 -3.18
N ILE A 183 12.75 2.53 -2.72
CA ILE A 183 12.90 3.83 -3.38
C ILE A 183 13.51 3.66 -4.77
N GLN A 184 14.56 2.84 -4.88
CA GLN A 184 15.18 2.53 -6.18
C GLN A 184 14.18 1.83 -7.13
N ALA A 185 13.34 0.93 -6.61
CA ALA A 185 12.30 0.28 -7.41
C ALA A 185 11.21 1.26 -7.90
N GLY A 186 11.05 2.42 -7.26
CA GLY A 186 10.16 3.50 -7.70
C GLY A 186 8.99 3.81 -6.78
N VAL A 187 9.06 3.46 -5.50
CA VAL A 187 8.03 3.83 -4.52
C VAL A 187 8.03 5.35 -4.29
N ASP A 188 6.84 5.94 -4.15
CA ASP A 188 6.65 7.36 -3.86
C ASP A 188 6.43 7.64 -2.36
N PHE A 189 5.81 6.69 -1.65
CA PHE A 189 5.63 6.74 -0.21
C PHE A 189 5.76 5.36 0.43
N VAL A 190 6.10 5.31 1.72
CA VAL A 190 6.02 4.08 2.50
C VAL A 190 5.16 4.29 3.74
N GLN A 191 4.46 3.25 4.15
CA GLN A 191 3.82 3.17 5.47
C GLN A 191 4.59 2.18 6.33
N THR A 192 4.96 2.59 7.54
CA THR A 192 5.72 1.69 8.40
C THR A 192 4.84 0.66 9.08
N GLN A 193 5.42 -0.47 9.48
CA GLN A 193 4.76 -1.31 10.49
C GLN A 193 4.55 -0.51 11.79
N CYS A 194 3.56 -0.93 12.60
CA CYS A 194 3.19 -0.33 13.87
C CYS A 194 4.41 -0.06 14.76
N ILE A 195 4.57 1.18 15.21
CA ILE A 195 5.70 1.62 16.01
C ILE A 195 5.40 1.40 17.50
N PHE A 196 6.02 0.38 18.08
CA PHE A 196 5.99 0.13 19.53
C PHE A 196 7.35 0.36 20.20
N ASN A 197 8.44 0.37 19.43
CA ASN A 197 9.77 0.68 19.92
C ASN A 197 10.27 1.99 19.31
N MET A 198 10.13 3.07 20.08
CA MET A 198 10.54 4.42 19.64
C MET A 198 12.04 4.58 19.46
N GLU A 199 12.86 3.87 20.24
CA GLU A 199 14.32 3.94 20.13
C GLU A 199 14.80 3.38 18.80
N LYS A 200 14.37 2.15 18.45
CA LYS A 200 14.66 1.54 17.15
C LYS A 200 14.09 2.37 15.99
N PHE A 201 12.90 2.96 16.15
CA PHE A 201 12.34 3.80 15.09
C PHE A 201 13.14 5.08 14.87
N ARG A 202 13.61 5.74 15.95
CA ARG A 202 14.49 6.92 15.85
C ARG A 202 15.79 6.59 15.13
N GLU A 203 16.41 5.45 15.45
CA GLU A 203 17.64 5.01 14.78
C GLU A 203 17.41 4.71 13.29
N PHE A 204 16.32 4.01 12.94
CA PHE A 204 15.92 3.78 11.55
C PHE A 204 15.74 5.10 10.78
N MET A 205 15.05 6.07 11.38
CA MET A 205 14.83 7.38 10.76
C MET A 205 16.12 8.18 10.63
N LYS A 206 17.01 8.13 11.63
CA LYS A 206 18.35 8.74 11.55
C LYS A 206 19.11 8.21 10.33
N GLN A 207 19.18 6.89 10.16
CA GLN A 207 19.83 6.28 9.00
C GLN A 207 19.16 6.69 7.68
N ALA A 208 17.82 6.73 7.64
CA ALA A 208 17.08 7.17 6.45
C ALA A 208 17.35 8.65 6.09
N VAL A 209 17.58 9.51 7.09
CA VAL A 209 17.97 10.91 6.91
C VAL A 209 19.42 11.00 6.43
N ASP A 210 20.35 10.32 7.09
CA ASP A 210 21.78 10.31 6.73
C ASP A 210 22.02 9.82 5.29
N MET A 211 21.17 8.90 4.80
CA MET A 211 21.21 8.39 3.43
C MET A 211 20.41 9.23 2.42
N GLY A 212 19.76 10.32 2.84
CA GLY A 212 18.91 11.18 1.99
C GLY A 212 17.66 10.48 1.44
N LEU A 213 17.16 9.42 2.10
CA LEU A 213 16.00 8.66 1.63
C LEU A 213 14.68 9.41 1.84
N HIS A 214 14.57 10.15 2.94
CA HIS A 214 13.41 10.97 3.29
C HIS A 214 13.09 12.08 2.28
N GLU A 215 14.07 12.51 1.48
CA GLU A 215 13.88 13.50 0.40
C GLU A 215 13.35 12.87 -0.89
N LYS A 216 13.52 11.55 -1.05
CA LYS A 216 13.20 10.79 -2.25
C LYS A 216 11.84 10.08 -2.17
N CYS A 217 11.32 9.89 -0.96
CA CYS A 217 10.09 9.16 -0.68
C CYS A 217 9.47 9.66 0.62
N TYR A 218 8.15 9.79 0.66
CA TYR A 218 7.43 10.10 1.90
C TYR A 218 7.43 8.90 2.83
N ILE A 219 7.60 9.13 4.14
CA ILE A 219 7.62 8.07 5.15
C ILE A 219 6.50 8.35 6.15
N LEU A 220 5.45 7.53 6.11
CA LEU A 220 4.29 7.62 7.00
C LEU A 220 4.48 6.63 8.15
N ALA A 221 4.52 7.17 9.37
CA ALA A 221 4.66 6.39 10.60
C ALA A 221 3.36 5.65 10.94
N GLY A 222 3.41 4.32 11.02
CA GLY A 222 2.29 3.47 11.38
C GLY A 222 2.03 3.46 12.89
N VAL A 223 0.81 3.80 13.29
CA VAL A 223 0.36 3.80 14.69
C VAL A 223 -0.89 2.93 14.82
N THR A 224 -0.86 1.99 15.76
CA THR A 224 -2.02 1.17 16.12
C THR A 224 -2.32 1.33 17.61
N PRO A 225 -3.49 1.89 17.97
CA PRO A 225 -3.93 1.90 19.37
C PRO A 225 -4.08 0.47 19.89
N MET A 226 -3.42 0.16 21.01
CA MET A 226 -3.58 -1.13 21.67
C MET A 226 -4.99 -1.23 22.26
N LYS A 227 -5.75 -2.25 21.88
CA LYS A 227 -7.12 -2.46 22.39
C LYS A 227 -7.15 -3.27 23.69
N SER A 228 -6.11 -4.05 23.95
CA SER A 228 -5.98 -4.88 25.14
C SER A 228 -4.51 -5.24 25.39
N ALA A 229 -4.21 -5.70 26.60
CA ALA A 229 -2.87 -6.15 26.97
C ALA A 229 -2.37 -7.33 26.10
N GLY A 230 -3.27 -8.19 25.61
CA GLY A 230 -2.90 -9.32 24.74
C GLY A 230 -2.50 -8.92 23.32
N MET A 231 -2.62 -7.64 22.95
CA MET A 231 -2.08 -7.10 21.69
C MET A 231 -0.65 -6.56 21.83
N ALA A 232 -0.15 -6.36 23.05
CA ALA A 232 1.15 -5.75 23.33
C ALA A 232 2.30 -6.75 23.25
#